data_AF-J1JPJ8-F1
#
_entry.id   AF-J1JPJ8-F1
#
_cell.length_a   1.000
_cell.length_b   1.000
_cell.length_c   1.000
_cell.angle_alpha   90.00
_cell.angle_beta   90.00
_cell.angle_gamma   90.00
#
_symmetry.space_group_name_H-M   'P 1'
#
loop_
_entity.id
_entity.type
_entity.pdbx_description
1 polymer ?
#
loop_
_entity_poly.entity_id
_entity_poly.type
_entity_poly.pdbx_seq_one_letter_code
_entity_poly.pdbx_strand_id
1 'polypeptide(L)'
;TYKGEKITQKNKVYQREDLFDPNRITEWEGKNGTVTGTNIERMKTGRAPIGFDGRPVELHHMLQTQDGPIAEISWTFHKGNHSVIHINPNTMGSGIDRDAFALWRQKYWKERAKGYENKDMATKK
;
A
#
# COMPACT_ATOMS: atom_id res chain seq x y z
N THR A 1 0.36 11.91 19.54
CA THR A 1 -0.67 12.60 18.75
C THR A 1 0.02 13.46 17.71
N TYR A 2 0.04 13.06 16.44
CA TYR A 2 0.57 13.89 15.36
C TYR A 2 -0.38 15.06 15.13
N LYS A 3 -0.15 16.13 15.89
CA LYS A 3 -0.82 17.42 15.77
C LYS A 3 -0.32 18.10 14.50
N GLY A 4 -1.08 17.99 13.42
CA GLY A 4 -1.10 19.00 12.35
C GLY A 4 0.14 19.15 11.46
N GLU A 5 1.18 18.34 11.57
CA GLU A 5 2.27 18.37 10.58
C GLU A 5 1.78 17.84 9.23
N LYS A 6 2.03 18.62 8.17
CA LYS A 6 1.84 18.18 6.79
C LYS A 6 2.66 16.90 6.62
N ILE A 7 2.02 15.79 6.28
CA ILE A 7 2.73 14.57 5.88
C ILE A 7 3.54 14.93 4.62
N THR A 8 4.86 15.12 4.78
CA THR A 8 5.79 15.59 3.74
C THR A 8 6.42 14.47 2.93
N GLN A 9 6.03 13.20 3.15
CA GLN A 9 6.58 12.06 2.42
C GLN A 9 6.36 12.21 0.90
N LYS A 10 7.46 12.35 0.16
CA LYS A 10 7.52 12.51 -1.31
C LYS A 10 8.02 11.25 -2.01
N ASN A 11 7.87 10.08 -1.39
CA ASN A 11 8.40 8.84 -1.91
C ASN A 11 7.89 8.59 -3.34
N LYS A 12 8.79 8.36 -4.29
CA LYS A 12 8.41 7.80 -5.58
C LYS A 12 7.97 6.35 -5.36
N VAL A 13 6.79 6.00 -5.87
CA VAL A 13 6.25 4.65 -5.74
C VAL A 13 6.26 3.92 -7.08
N TYR A 14 6.91 2.77 -7.11
CA TYR A 14 6.89 1.85 -8.25
C TYR A 14 5.69 0.92 -8.11
N GLN A 15 4.61 1.30 -8.80
CA GLN A 15 3.36 0.53 -8.85
C GLN A 15 3.50 -0.69 -9.77
N ARG A 16 2.74 -1.73 -9.46
CA ARG A 16 2.69 -2.96 -10.24
C ARG A 16 1.24 -3.40 -10.44
N GLU A 17 0.83 -3.46 -11.70
CA GLU A 17 -0.54 -3.81 -12.10
C GLU A 17 -0.80 -5.33 -12.04
N ASP A 18 0.24 -6.16 -11.92
CA ASP A 18 0.15 -7.61 -11.89
C ASP A 18 0.01 -8.20 -10.47
N LEU A 19 0.08 -7.36 -9.43
CA LEU A 19 0.04 -7.82 -8.04
C LEU A 19 -1.37 -8.18 -7.56
N PHE A 20 -2.40 -7.60 -8.14
CA PHE A 20 -3.79 -7.82 -7.73
C PHE A 20 -4.76 -7.57 -8.89
N ASP A 21 -5.89 -8.27 -8.87
CA ASP A 21 -7.04 -7.92 -9.71
C ASP A 21 -7.84 -6.78 -9.03
N PRO A 22 -8.00 -5.60 -9.68
CA PRO A 22 -8.74 -4.46 -9.13
C PRO A 22 -10.21 -4.78 -8.81
N ASN A 23 -10.82 -5.70 -9.55
CA ASN A 23 -12.23 -6.07 -9.43
C ASN A 23 -12.47 -7.30 -8.55
N ARG A 24 -11.41 -7.91 -8.00
CA ARG A 24 -11.53 -9.03 -7.07
C ARG A 24 -12.43 -8.64 -5.89
N ILE A 25 -13.45 -9.44 -5.63
CA ILE A 25 -14.29 -9.31 -4.44
C ILE A 25 -13.49 -9.76 -3.20
N THR A 26 -13.51 -8.91 -2.18
CA THR A 26 -12.80 -9.09 -0.91
C THR A 26 -13.71 -8.70 0.24
N GLU A 27 -13.33 -9.11 1.45
CA GLU A 27 -14.00 -8.74 2.68
C GLU A 27 -13.05 -7.99 3.63
N TRP A 28 -13.57 -7.00 4.34
CA TRP A 28 -12.84 -6.28 5.39
C TRP A 28 -13.77 -5.77 6.49
N GLU A 29 -13.21 -5.55 7.67
CA GLU A 29 -13.93 -4.93 8.76
C GLU A 29 -14.17 -3.43 8.49
N GLY A 30 -15.44 -3.05 8.47
CA GLY A 30 -15.92 -1.68 8.50
C GLY A 30 -16.46 -1.29 9.87
N LYS A 31 -16.96 -0.05 9.99
CA LYS A 31 -17.50 0.47 11.26
C LYS A 31 -18.71 -0.31 11.78
N ASN A 32 -19.50 -0.90 10.88
CA ASN A 32 -20.78 -1.54 11.19
C ASN A 32 -20.76 -3.04 10.86
N GLY A 33 -19.58 -3.67 10.91
CA GLY A 33 -19.39 -5.09 10.59
C GLY A 33 -18.60 -5.33 9.30
N THR A 34 -18.68 -6.56 8.79
CA THR A 34 -17.99 -6.96 7.56
C THR A 34 -18.55 -6.23 6.34
N VAL A 35 -17.66 -5.68 5.54
CA VAL A 35 -17.95 -5.08 4.24
C VAL A 35 -17.40 -6.00 3.16
N THR A 36 -18.21 -6.27 2.14
CA THR A 36 -17.82 -7.02 0.94
C THR A 36 -17.77 -6.06 -0.24
N GLY A 37 -16.69 -6.14 -1.03
CA GLY A 37 -16.53 -5.29 -2.22
C GLY A 37 -15.23 -5.53 -2.97
N THR A 38 -15.06 -4.84 -4.09
CA THR A 38 -13.87 -4.93 -4.96
C THR A 38 -12.60 -4.45 -4.26
N ASN A 39 -11.43 -4.79 -4.81
CA ASN A 39 -10.16 -4.24 -4.38
C ASN A 39 -10.10 -2.70 -4.53
N ILE A 40 -10.75 -2.14 -5.56
CA ILE A 40 -10.90 -0.69 -5.72
C ILE A 40 -11.65 -0.09 -4.52
N GLU A 41 -12.80 -0.66 -4.15
CA GLU A 41 -13.60 -0.18 -3.01
C GLU A 41 -12.86 -0.35 -1.68
N ARG A 42 -12.15 -1.47 -1.51
CA ARG A 42 -11.25 -1.70 -0.38
C ARG A 42 -10.21 -0.58 -0.27
N MET A 43 -9.55 -0.24 -1.38
CA MET A 43 -8.54 0.83 -1.44
C MET A 43 -9.11 2.23 -1.15
N LYS A 44 -10.35 2.53 -1.54
CA LYS A 44 -11.03 3.80 -1.18
C LYS A 44 -11.16 4.00 0.33
N THR A 45 -11.15 2.93 1.11
CA THR A 45 -11.12 3.00 2.58
C THR A 45 -9.72 3.22 3.16
N GLY A 46 -8.67 3.24 2.32
CA GLY A 46 -7.27 3.35 2.73
C GLY A 46 -6.60 2.01 3.05
N ARG A 47 -7.22 0.90 2.67
CA ARG A 47 -6.70 -0.45 2.87
C ARG A 47 -5.94 -0.92 1.63
N ALA A 48 -4.88 -1.69 1.81
CA ALA A 48 -4.19 -2.32 0.69
C ALA A 48 -5.15 -3.30 -0.04
N PRO A 49 -5.04 -3.42 -1.38
CA PRO A 49 -5.74 -4.44 -2.12
C PRO A 49 -5.23 -5.83 -1.71
N ILE A 50 -6.06 -6.85 -1.86
CA ILE A 50 -5.66 -8.25 -1.70
C ILE A 50 -5.00 -8.72 -3.00
N GLY A 51 -3.74 -9.10 -2.89
CA GLY A 51 -2.91 -9.58 -3.98
C GLY A 51 -3.27 -10.97 -4.47
N PHE A 52 -2.63 -11.40 -5.57
CA PHE A 52 -2.80 -12.73 -6.15
C PHE A 52 -2.51 -13.86 -5.15
N ASP A 53 -1.66 -13.60 -4.16
CA ASP A 53 -1.30 -14.55 -3.10
C ASP A 53 -2.29 -14.57 -1.92
N GLY A 54 -3.43 -13.88 -2.05
CA GLY A 54 -4.48 -13.85 -1.04
C GLY A 54 -4.13 -13.01 0.20
N ARG A 55 -3.01 -12.29 0.17
CA ARG A 55 -2.58 -11.39 1.26
C ARG A 55 -2.64 -9.94 0.79
N PRO A 56 -2.71 -8.95 1.72
CA PRO A 56 -2.63 -7.55 1.34
C PRO A 56 -1.31 -7.25 0.61
N VAL A 57 -1.38 -6.49 -0.49
CA VAL A 57 -0.19 -5.95 -1.16
C VAL A 57 0.58 -5.05 -0.19
N GLU A 58 1.90 -5.19 -0.18
CA GLU A 58 2.77 -4.48 0.76
C GLU A 58 3.55 -3.36 0.06
N LEU A 59 3.86 -2.32 0.84
CA LEU A 59 4.68 -1.18 0.42
C LEU A 59 6.04 -1.30 1.09
N HIS A 60 7.07 -1.56 0.30
CA HIS A 60 8.42 -1.78 0.78
C HIS A 60 9.31 -0.57 0.49
N HIS A 61 9.98 -0.03 1.51
CA HIS A 61 11.00 1.01 1.35
C HIS A 61 12.32 0.37 0.91
N MET A 62 12.75 0.67 -0.31
CA MET A 62 13.92 0.01 -0.90
C MET A 62 15.24 0.40 -0.22
N LEU A 63 15.34 1.63 0.28
CA LEU A 63 16.51 2.15 1.00
C LEU A 63 16.34 2.12 2.53
N GLN A 64 15.19 1.64 3.02
CA GLN A 64 14.83 1.63 4.44
C GLN A 64 14.96 2.98 5.17
N THR A 65 14.81 4.08 4.43
CA THR A 65 14.75 5.46 4.93
C THR A 65 13.35 6.02 4.77
N GLN A 66 12.97 6.98 5.62
CA GLN A 66 11.66 7.62 5.61
C GLN A 66 11.24 8.16 4.23
N ASP A 67 12.15 8.83 3.51
CA ASP A 67 11.84 9.47 2.22
C ASP A 67 12.32 8.67 1.00
N GLY A 68 12.80 7.44 1.21
CA GLY A 68 13.32 6.57 0.15
C GLY A 68 12.25 6.06 -0.82
N PRO A 69 12.63 5.63 -2.04
CA PRO A 69 11.67 5.04 -2.98
C PRO A 69 10.98 3.80 -2.41
N ILE A 70 9.72 3.62 -2.82
CA ILE A 70 8.86 2.52 -2.37
C ILE A 70 8.46 1.65 -3.56
N ALA A 71 8.40 0.33 -3.37
CA ALA A 71 7.84 -0.61 -4.33
C ALA A 71 6.56 -1.26 -3.76
N GLU A 72 5.53 -1.39 -4.59
CA GLU A 72 4.46 -2.36 -4.34
C GLU A 72 5.02 -3.77 -4.55
N ILE A 73 4.86 -4.66 -3.58
CA ILE A 73 5.28 -6.06 -3.65
C ILE A 73 4.21 -6.99 -3.07
N SER A 74 4.20 -8.25 -3.50
CA SER A 74 3.37 -9.27 -2.85
C SER A 74 3.92 -9.61 -1.47
N TRP A 75 3.03 -10.03 -0.57
CA TRP A 75 3.42 -10.47 0.76
C TRP A 75 4.38 -11.66 0.69
N THR A 76 4.09 -12.62 -0.21
CA THR A 76 4.91 -13.82 -0.40
C THR A 76 6.33 -13.46 -0.85
N PHE A 77 6.47 -12.51 -1.78
CA PHE A 77 7.78 -12.02 -2.20
C PHE A 77 8.53 -11.38 -1.03
N HIS A 78 7.87 -10.50 -0.28
CA HIS A 78 8.48 -9.83 0.87
C HIS A 78 9.00 -10.82 1.90
N LYS A 79 8.18 -11.82 2.27
CA LYS A 79 8.57 -12.81 3.27
C LYS A 79 9.65 -13.75 2.77
N GLY A 80 9.53 -14.25 1.54
CA GLY A 80 10.51 -15.15 0.96
C GLY A 80 11.90 -14.52 0.75
N ASN A 81 11.96 -13.20 0.57
CA ASN A 81 13.19 -12.48 0.25
C ASN A 81 13.62 -11.47 1.33
N HIS A 82 13.08 -11.59 2.55
CA HIS A 82 13.27 -10.60 3.60
C HIS A 82 14.74 -10.24 3.85
N SER A 83 15.63 -11.24 3.95
CA SER A 83 17.07 -11.01 4.18
C SER A 83 17.78 -10.32 3.02
N VAL A 84 17.26 -10.42 1.81
CA VAL A 84 17.85 -9.83 0.60
C VAL A 84 17.40 -8.38 0.44
N ILE A 85 16.13 -8.09 0.70
CA ILE A 85 15.55 -6.77 0.43
C ILE A 85 15.66 -5.81 1.62
N HIS A 86 16.00 -6.30 2.82
CA HIS A 86 16.26 -5.48 3.99
C HIS A 86 17.77 -5.23 4.16
N ILE A 87 18.23 -4.10 3.65
CA ILE A 87 19.66 -3.76 3.60
C ILE A 87 20.25 -3.38 4.97
N ASN A 88 19.44 -2.89 5.91
CA ASN A 88 19.92 -2.55 7.25
C ASN A 88 19.81 -3.77 8.17
N PRO A 89 20.84 -4.02 9.00
CA PRO A 89 20.76 -5.02 10.05
C PRO A 89 19.66 -4.67 11.07
N ASN A 90 19.00 -5.70 11.60
CA ASN A 90 17.92 -5.59 12.59
C ASN A 90 18.34 -4.87 13.89
N THR A 91 19.64 -4.71 14.13
CA THR A 91 20.22 -4.02 15.30
C THR A 91 20.24 -2.50 15.17
N MET A 92 20.03 -1.93 13.97
CA MET A 92 20.19 -0.49 13.73
C MET A 92 18.92 0.35 13.93
N GLY A 93 17.82 -0.26 14.37
CA GLY A 93 16.53 0.41 14.47
C GLY A 93 15.93 0.79 13.11
N SER A 94 14.74 1.38 13.13
CA SER A 94 14.00 1.75 11.92
C SER A 94 14.33 3.18 11.50
N GLY A 95 14.91 3.37 10.32
CA GLY A 95 15.05 4.70 9.68
C GLY A 95 13.73 5.28 9.13
N ILE A 96 12.61 4.63 9.45
CA ILE A 96 11.25 4.95 9.02
C ILE A 96 10.43 5.28 10.26
N ASP A 97 9.79 6.45 10.26
CA ASP A 97 8.72 6.81 11.18
C ASP A 97 7.48 5.98 10.84
N ARG A 98 7.17 5.01 11.71
CA ARG A 98 6.13 4.01 11.46
C ARG A 98 4.72 4.60 11.55
N ASP A 99 4.50 5.59 12.40
CA ASP A 99 3.20 6.27 12.54
C ASP A 99 2.99 7.23 11.36
N ALA A 100 4.04 7.98 11.04
CA ALA A 100 4.29 8.68 9.77
C ALA A 100 3.77 7.91 8.56
N PHE A 101 4.40 6.75 8.38
CA PHE A 101 4.17 5.87 7.25
C PHE A 101 2.78 5.21 7.29
N ALA A 102 2.26 4.87 8.46
CA ALA A 102 0.92 4.28 8.59
C ALA A 102 -0.17 5.24 8.09
N LEU A 103 -0.03 6.54 8.35
CA LEU A 103 -0.94 7.58 7.86
C LEU A 103 -0.74 7.81 6.36
N TRP A 104 0.50 7.89 5.87
CA TRP A 104 0.79 8.05 4.45
C TRP A 104 0.27 6.86 3.62
N ARG A 105 0.48 5.63 4.07
CA ARG A 105 0.02 4.40 3.40
C ARG A 105 -1.50 4.40 3.19
N GLN A 106 -2.28 4.86 4.16
CA GLN A 106 -3.73 4.97 4.00
C GLN A 106 -4.11 5.97 2.91
N LYS A 107 -3.40 7.10 2.83
CA LYS A 107 -3.61 8.10 1.75
C LYS A 107 -3.20 7.53 0.40
N TYR A 108 -2.05 6.87 0.34
CA TYR A 108 -1.52 6.24 -0.86
C TYR A 108 -2.55 5.29 -1.50
N TRP A 109 -3.13 4.36 -0.74
CA TRP A 109 -4.11 3.43 -1.30
C TRP A 109 -5.38 4.13 -1.79
N LYS A 110 -5.83 5.19 -1.11
CA LYS A 110 -6.96 6.01 -1.58
C LYS A 110 -6.65 6.68 -2.92
N GLU A 111 -5.44 7.22 -3.09
CA GLU A 111 -5.01 7.78 -4.38
C GLU A 111 -4.85 6.71 -5.46
N ARG A 112 -4.30 5.53 -5.11
CA ARG A 112 -4.20 4.37 -6.02
C ARG A 112 -5.57 3.98 -6.58
N ALA A 113 -6.63 4.00 -5.74
CA ALA A 113 -7.99 3.71 -6.16
C ALA A 113 -8.53 4.69 -7.22
N LYS A 114 -8.30 6.00 -7.05
CA LYS A 114 -8.73 7.03 -8.02
C LYS A 114 -8.12 6.80 -9.41
N GLY A 115 -6.90 6.27 -9.46
CA GLY A 115 -6.23 5.91 -10.71
C GLY A 115 -7.01 4.88 -11.55
N TYR A 116 -7.79 4.01 -10.92
CA TYR A 116 -8.64 3.04 -11.62
C TYR A 116 -9.97 3.67 -12.08
N GLU A 117 -10.58 4.54 -11.26
CA GLU A 117 -11.80 5.25 -11.64
C GLU A 117 -11.60 6.10 -12.91
N ASN A 118 -10.44 6.75 -13.02
CA ASN A 118 -10.10 7.56 -14.18
C ASN A 118 -9.85 6.72 -15.44
N LYS A 119 -9.28 5.52 -15.30
CA LYS A 119 -9.07 4.58 -16.42
C LYS A 119 -10.41 4.05 -16.95
N ASP A 120 -11.36 3.75 -16.08
CA ASP A 120 -12.70 3.28 -16.46
C ASP A 120 -13.54 4.36 -17.18
N MET A 121 -13.30 5.64 -16.89
CA MET A 121 -13.93 6.75 -17.62
C MET A 121 -13.30 6.97 -19.00
N ALA A 122 -12.00 6.72 -19.14
CA ALA A 122 -11.27 6.89 -20.40
C ALA A 122 -11.61 5.79 -21.43
N THR A 123 -11.91 4.57 -20.96
CA THR A 123 -12.28 3.42 -21.82
C THR A 123 -13.75 3.42 -22.26
N LYS A 124 -14.58 4.32 -21.70
CA LYS A 124 -16.00 4.48 -22.05
C LYS A 124 -16.28 5.66 -23.01
N LYS A 125 -15.24 6.37 -23.45
CA LYS A 125 -15.32 7.40 -24.51
C LYS A 125 -14.85 6.81 -25.83
#